data_AF-A0A1U7GIX3-F1
#
_entry.id   AF-A0A1U7GIX3-F1
#
_cell.length_a   1.000
_cell.length_b   1.000
_cell.length_c   1.000
_cell.angle_alpha   90.00
_cell.angle_beta   90.00
_cell.angle_gamma   90.00
#
_symmetry.space_group_name_H-M   'P 1'
#
loop_
_entity.id
_entity.type
_entity.pdbx_description
1 polymer ?
#
loop_
_entity_poly.entity_id
_entity_poly.type
_entity_poly.pdbx_seq_one_letter_code
_entity_poly.pdbx_strand_id
1 'polypeptide(L)'
;MSVPTSATKPRKAVPKVVAVIDADACSGCRACVEVCPVACIDPVPGDIHPGVASFCEIDLDRCIGCRHCAQVCPWGAAEMVDTPSAPARVADKGGPARYVAARGDALVERARRNADEFLAKRRK
;
A
#
# COMPACT_ATOMS: atom_id res chain seq x y z
N MET A 1 4.05 19.49 5.05
CA MET A 1 4.61 18.76 3.83
C MET A 1 3.70 17.59 3.46
N SER A 2 2.38 17.89 3.15
CA SER A 2 1.06 17.52 2.62
C SER A 2 1.17 16.45 1.53
N VAL A 3 1.24 15.22 1.88
CA VAL A 3 1.03 14.07 0.97
C VAL A 3 -0.14 14.37 0.01
N PRO A 4 0.12 14.82 -1.25
CA PRO A 4 -0.94 15.06 -2.26
C PRO A 4 -1.85 13.82 -2.42
N THR A 5 -2.95 13.70 -1.62
CA THR A 5 -4.23 13.04 -1.95
C THR A 5 -4.55 13.18 -3.44
N SER A 6 -3.62 12.82 -4.36
CA SER A 6 -4.00 12.94 -5.79
C SER A 6 -5.30 12.18 -6.06
N ALA A 7 -6.48 12.88 -5.83
CA ALA A 7 -7.85 12.90 -6.37
C ALA A 7 -7.95 12.21 -7.73
N THR A 8 -7.79 10.86 -7.78
CA THR A 8 -8.18 10.09 -8.98
C THR A 8 -9.60 9.55 -8.80
N LYS A 9 -10.51 9.78 -9.70
CA LYS A 9 -11.86 9.19 -9.93
C LYS A 9 -12.09 7.96 -9.04
N PRO A 10 -13.15 8.07 -8.12
CA PRO A 10 -13.49 7.01 -7.16
C PRO A 10 -13.77 5.67 -7.87
N ARG A 11 -12.97 4.68 -7.52
CA ARG A 11 -13.20 3.33 -8.07
C ARG A 11 -14.63 2.86 -7.78
N LYS A 12 -15.20 2.12 -8.83
CA LYS A 12 -16.61 1.63 -8.82
C LYS A 12 -16.77 0.50 -7.79
N ALA A 13 -15.64 -0.28 -7.49
CA ALA A 13 -15.78 -1.36 -6.50
C ALA A 13 -14.42 -1.67 -5.86
N VAL A 14 -14.60 -2.10 -4.52
CA VAL A 14 -13.37 -2.49 -3.79
C VAL A 14 -12.96 -3.90 -4.24
N PRO A 15 -11.64 -4.02 -4.65
CA PRO A 15 -11.18 -5.33 -5.13
C PRO A 15 -11.09 -6.36 -3.99
N LYS A 16 -11.10 -7.64 -4.43
CA LYS A 16 -11.03 -8.75 -3.44
C LYS A 16 -9.64 -8.85 -2.82
N VAL A 17 -8.67 -8.55 -3.67
CA VAL A 17 -7.28 -8.64 -3.14
C VAL A 17 -6.58 -7.30 -3.40
N VAL A 18 -5.76 -6.91 -2.40
CA VAL A 18 -4.93 -5.70 -2.60
C VAL A 18 -3.48 -6.00 -2.20
N ALA A 19 -2.61 -5.11 -2.77
CA ALA A 19 -1.17 -5.35 -2.50
C ALA A 19 -0.72 -4.51 -1.30
N VAL A 20 0.11 -5.14 -0.43
CA VAL A 20 0.74 -4.43 0.70
C VAL A 20 2.25 -4.65 0.64
N ILE A 21 2.96 -3.53 0.78
CA ILE A 21 4.43 -3.66 0.71
C ILE A 21 4.99 -3.62 2.13
N ASP A 22 5.85 -4.68 2.38
CA ASP A 22 6.56 -4.72 3.68
C ASP A 22 7.74 -3.71 3.69
N ALA A 23 7.52 -2.71 4.55
CA ALA A 23 8.54 -1.64 4.56
C ALA A 23 9.90 -2.16 5.06
N ASP A 24 9.96 -3.18 5.82
CA ASP A 24 11.24 -3.72 6.35
C ASP A 24 11.97 -4.54 5.29
N ALA A 25 11.28 -5.07 4.41
CA ALA A 25 11.92 -5.92 3.38
C ALA A 25 12.10 -5.16 2.07
N CYS A 26 11.59 -3.97 2.00
CA CYS A 26 11.62 -3.21 0.73
C CYS A 26 12.88 -2.35 0.70
N SER A 27 13.52 -2.45 -0.44
CA SER A 27 14.78 -1.68 -0.59
C SER A 27 14.52 -0.34 -1.30
N GLY A 28 13.24 -0.19 -1.85
CA GLY A 28 12.89 1.10 -2.52
C GLY A 28 13.49 1.18 -3.92
N CYS A 29 13.60 0.00 -4.68
CA CYS A 29 14.23 -0.06 -6.02
C CYS A 29 13.29 0.52 -7.07
N ARG A 30 11.99 0.64 -6.75
CA ARG A 30 10.96 1.36 -7.53
C ARG A 30 10.58 0.56 -8.77
N ALA A 31 10.89 -0.72 -8.79
CA ALA A 31 10.43 -1.55 -9.93
C ALA A 31 8.89 -1.61 -9.97
N CYS A 32 8.31 -1.64 -8.82
CA CYS A 32 6.84 -1.75 -8.73
C CYS A 32 6.16 -0.47 -9.21
N VAL A 33 6.79 0.60 -9.03
CA VAL A 33 6.18 1.89 -9.43
C VAL A 33 6.02 1.94 -10.96
N GLU A 34 6.92 1.36 -11.67
CA GLU A 34 6.90 1.47 -13.14
C GLU A 34 5.87 0.50 -13.74
N VAL A 35 5.56 -0.50 -13.04
CA VAL A 35 4.71 -1.54 -13.70
C VAL A 35 3.25 -1.34 -13.25
N CYS A 36 2.97 -0.40 -12.29
CA CYS A 36 1.59 -0.24 -11.80
C CYS A 36 0.75 0.49 -12.85
N PRO A 37 -0.29 -0.11 -13.29
CA PRO A 37 -1.12 0.47 -14.37
C PRO A 37 -1.90 1.70 -13.88
N VAL A 38 -2.10 1.77 -12.52
CA VAL A 38 -2.92 2.91 -12.06
C VAL A 38 -2.03 3.87 -11.25
N ALA A 39 -0.75 3.55 -11.29
CA ALA A 39 0.25 4.44 -10.64
C ALA A 39 -0.18 4.78 -9.21
N CYS A 40 -0.38 3.76 -8.41
CA CYS A 40 -0.84 4.03 -7.02
C CYS A 40 0.28 3.72 -6.05
N ILE A 41 1.47 3.59 -6.47
CA ILE A 41 2.59 3.27 -5.56
C ILE A 41 3.52 4.48 -5.50
N ASP A 42 3.79 4.89 -4.19
CA ASP A 42 4.67 6.06 -4.01
C ASP A 42 5.89 5.70 -3.16
N PRO A 43 7.08 6.15 -3.66
CA PRO A 43 8.29 5.94 -2.85
C PRO A 43 8.29 6.84 -1.60
N VAL A 44 8.59 6.22 -0.51
CA VAL A 44 8.70 6.96 0.76
C VAL A 44 10.16 6.96 1.24
N PRO A 45 10.69 8.22 1.44
CA PRO A 45 12.09 8.30 1.85
C PRO A 45 12.29 7.82 3.30
N GLY A 46 13.46 7.16 3.53
CA GLY A 46 13.80 6.70 4.89
C GLY A 46 14.19 7.87 5.79
N ASP A 47 14.20 7.69 7.11
CA ASP A 47 14.41 8.74 8.14
C ASP A 47 15.89 9.07 8.27
N ILE A 48 16.77 8.10 8.21
CA ILE A 48 18.19 8.37 8.56
C ILE A 48 18.97 8.68 7.28
N HIS A 49 18.69 7.87 6.22
CA HIS A 49 19.37 8.17 4.95
C HIS A 49 18.35 8.08 3.80
N PRO A 50 17.76 9.22 3.41
CA PRO A 50 16.68 9.36 2.42
C PRO A 50 17.08 8.76 1.06
N GLY A 51 18.36 8.24 0.87
CA GLY A 51 18.83 7.69 -0.43
C GLY A 51 19.10 6.19 -0.34
N VAL A 52 19.13 5.65 0.88
CA VAL A 52 19.57 4.23 1.01
C VAL A 52 18.49 3.45 1.77
N ALA A 53 17.61 4.14 2.47
CA ALA A 53 16.62 3.34 3.25
C ALA A 53 15.21 3.82 2.89
N SER A 54 14.91 3.76 1.55
CA SER A 54 13.54 4.15 1.14
C SER A 54 12.71 2.88 0.87
N PHE A 55 11.44 3.09 1.03
CA PHE A 55 10.53 1.99 0.64
C PHE A 55 9.33 2.55 -0.12
N CYS A 56 8.58 1.56 -0.62
CA CYS A 56 7.43 1.97 -1.44
C CYS A 56 6.14 1.71 -0.65
N GLU A 57 5.22 2.59 -0.95
CA GLU A 57 3.91 2.46 -0.28
C GLU A 57 2.79 2.45 -1.32
N ILE A 58 1.82 1.63 -1.01
CA ILE A 58 0.72 1.49 -1.99
C ILE A 58 -0.51 2.25 -1.46
N ASP A 59 -1.07 2.99 -2.35
CA ASP A 59 -2.38 3.58 -2.04
C ASP A 59 -3.51 2.55 -2.21
N LEU A 60 -4.13 2.22 -1.01
CA LEU A 60 -5.11 1.11 -1.01
C LEU A 60 -6.43 1.55 -1.66
N ASP A 61 -6.58 2.79 -1.82
CA ASP A 61 -7.85 3.25 -2.45
C ASP A 61 -7.77 3.16 -3.98
N ARG A 62 -6.61 3.08 -4.42
CA ARG A 62 -6.50 3.10 -5.90
C ARG A 62 -6.01 1.75 -6.42
N CYS A 63 -5.64 0.99 -5.56
CA CYS A 63 -5.14 -0.32 -6.01
C CYS A 63 -6.29 -1.17 -6.55
N ILE A 64 -5.93 -1.81 -7.71
CA ILE A 64 -7.04 -2.58 -8.34
C ILE A 64 -6.73 -4.07 -8.19
N GLY A 65 -5.61 -4.37 -7.56
CA GLY A 65 -5.31 -5.78 -7.23
C GLY A 65 -4.85 -6.56 -8.45
N CYS A 66 -4.10 -5.93 -9.39
CA CYS A 66 -3.68 -6.57 -10.66
C CYS A 66 -2.45 -7.45 -10.42
N ARG A 67 -1.62 -7.27 -9.35
CA ARG A 67 -0.54 -8.17 -8.87
C ARG A 67 0.74 -7.96 -9.66
N HIS A 68 0.89 -7.02 -10.45
CA HIS A 68 2.15 -6.81 -11.21
C HIS A 68 3.31 -6.44 -10.28
N CYS A 69 2.93 -5.73 -9.27
CA CYS A 69 4.01 -5.32 -8.35
C CYS A 69 4.57 -6.54 -7.60
N ALA A 70 3.77 -7.42 -7.24
CA ALA A 70 4.25 -8.63 -6.53
C ALA A 70 5.10 -9.50 -7.45
N GLN A 71 4.85 -9.49 -8.75
CA GLN A 71 5.58 -10.35 -9.69
C GLN A 71 6.96 -9.77 -10.01
N VAL A 72 7.01 -8.46 -9.91
CA VAL A 72 8.28 -7.86 -10.41
C VAL A 72 9.22 -7.62 -9.22
N CYS A 73 8.72 -7.77 -7.99
CA CYS A 73 9.59 -7.43 -6.85
C CYS A 73 10.62 -8.55 -6.63
N PRO A 74 11.84 -8.17 -6.69
CA PRO A 74 12.91 -9.17 -6.53
C PRO A 74 13.11 -9.56 -5.05
N TRP A 75 12.59 -8.66 -4.15
CA TRP A 75 12.84 -8.92 -2.71
C TRP A 75 11.66 -9.63 -2.07
N GLY A 76 10.66 -9.71 -2.90
CA GLY A 76 9.45 -10.36 -2.35
C GLY A 76 8.78 -9.51 -1.26
N ALA A 77 8.93 -8.25 -1.38
CA ALA A 77 8.39 -7.35 -0.32
C ALA A 77 6.92 -7.02 -0.62
N ALA A 78 6.47 -7.20 -1.86
CA ALA A 78 5.06 -6.89 -2.20
C ALA A 78 4.21 -8.16 -2.08
N GLU A 79 3.25 -8.10 -1.19
CA GLU A 79 2.38 -9.28 -0.96
C GLU A 79 0.91 -8.93 -1.30
N MET A 80 0.29 -10.03 -1.90
CA MET A 80 -1.16 -9.85 -2.18
C MET A 80 -1.97 -10.37 -0.98
N VAL A 81 -2.89 -9.50 -0.57
CA VAL A 81 -3.65 -9.83 0.65
C VAL A 81 -5.14 -9.65 0.33
N ASP A 82 -5.88 -10.50 1.00
CA ASP A 82 -7.34 -10.28 0.88
C ASP A 82 -7.75 -8.97 1.56
N THR A 83 -8.75 -8.37 0.85
CA THR A 83 -9.12 -7.00 1.30
C THR A 83 -9.59 -7.04 2.76
N PRO A 84 -10.26 -8.06 3.22
CA PRO A 84 -10.69 -8.05 4.65
C PRO A 84 -9.50 -8.23 5.59
N SER A 85 -8.48 -8.79 5.08
CA SER A 85 -7.31 -9.00 5.97
C SER A 85 -6.27 -7.89 5.79
N ALA A 86 -6.52 -6.95 4.98
CA ALA A 86 -5.51 -5.92 4.64
C ALA A 86 -5.19 -5.04 5.86
N PRO A 87 -6.13 -4.73 6.71
CA PRO A 87 -5.79 -3.88 7.86
C PRO A 87 -4.74 -4.53 8.76
N ALA A 88 -4.90 -5.76 8.99
CA ALA A 88 -3.89 -6.43 9.84
C ALA A 88 -2.50 -6.41 9.19
N ARG A 89 -2.53 -6.59 7.91
CA ARG A 89 -1.20 -6.62 7.24
C ARG A 89 -0.57 -5.23 7.19
N VAL A 90 -1.40 -4.24 7.00
CA VAL A 90 -0.86 -2.87 6.97
C VAL A 90 -0.33 -2.50 8.36
N ALA A 91 -0.93 -3.03 9.31
CA ALA A 91 -0.45 -2.75 10.69
C ALA A 91 0.89 -3.43 10.95
N ASP A 92 1.11 -4.50 10.18
CA ASP A 92 2.32 -5.30 10.49
C ASP A 92 3.45 -4.97 9.49
N LYS A 93 3.22 -4.14 8.43
CA LYS A 93 4.15 -4.03 7.29
C LYS A 93 5.43 -3.28 7.72
N GLY A 94 5.38 -2.78 9.05
CA GLY A 94 6.65 -2.28 9.61
C GLY A 94 7.11 -1.00 8.90
N GLY A 95 8.25 -0.39 9.20
CA GLY A 95 8.81 0.87 8.67
C GLY A 95 9.49 1.68 9.76
N PRO A 96 10.24 2.71 9.29
CA PRO A 96 10.91 3.55 10.29
C PRO A 96 9.92 4.13 11.31
N ALA A 97 10.37 4.27 12.53
CA ALA A 97 9.51 4.68 13.66
C ALA A 97 8.77 5.99 13.34
N ARG A 98 9.44 6.87 12.72
CA ARG A 98 8.76 8.15 12.41
C ARG A 98 7.64 7.96 11.40
N TYR A 99 7.85 7.09 10.45
CA TYR A 99 6.79 6.82 9.45
C TYR A 99 5.57 6.18 10.12
N VAL A 100 5.88 5.24 10.88
CA VAL A 100 4.75 4.53 11.52
C VAL A 100 4.01 5.51 12.45
N ALA A 101 4.70 6.35 13.11
CA ALA A 101 4.05 7.32 14.01
C ALA A 101 3.25 8.37 13.23
N ALA A 102 3.72 8.69 12.07
CA ALA A 102 3.05 9.82 11.35
C ALA A 102 1.89 9.29 10.50
N ARG A 103 2.00 8.04 10.04
CA ARG A 103 1.03 7.69 8.97
C ARG A 103 0.39 6.34 9.28
N GLY A 104 0.92 5.62 10.26
CA GLY A 104 0.53 4.20 10.49
C GLY A 104 -0.97 4.09 10.74
N ASP A 105 -1.48 4.94 11.66
CA ASP A 105 -2.91 4.82 12.02
C ASP A 105 -3.82 5.19 10.83
N ALA A 106 -3.40 6.16 10.14
CA ALA A 106 -4.22 6.58 8.98
C ALA A 106 -4.25 5.48 7.91
N LEU A 107 -3.18 4.82 7.72
CA LEU A 107 -3.16 3.76 6.67
C LEU A 107 -4.03 2.57 7.10
N VAL A 108 -3.96 2.33 8.38
CA VAL A 108 -4.78 1.19 8.86
C VAL A 108 -6.27 1.56 8.75
N GLU A 109 -6.58 2.74 9.07
CA GLU A 109 -7.99 3.15 8.97
C GLU A 109 -8.48 3.13 7.51
N ARG A 110 -7.63 3.53 6.69
CA ARG A 110 -8.02 3.43 5.27
C ARG A 110 -8.27 1.96 4.86
N ALA A 111 -7.40 1.14 5.25
CA ALA A 111 -7.58 -0.29 4.89
C ALA A 111 -8.86 -0.84 5.53
N ARG A 112 -9.18 -0.39 6.75
CA ARG A 112 -10.42 -0.87 7.41
C ARG A 112 -11.65 -0.39 6.64
N ARG A 113 -11.58 0.81 6.23
CA ARG A 113 -12.72 1.33 5.44
C ARG A 113 -12.94 0.51 4.17
N ASN A 114 -11.88 0.23 3.47
CA ASN A 114 -12.02 -0.61 2.26
C ASN A 114 -12.57 -2.01 2.59
N ALA A 115 -12.07 -2.54 3.71
CA ALA A 115 -12.55 -3.89 4.09
C ALA A 115 -14.05 -3.86 4.42
N ASP A 116 -14.44 -2.89 5.18
CA ASP A 116 -15.87 -2.77 5.52
C ASP A 116 -16.74 -2.61 4.27
N GLU A 117 -16.23 -1.74 3.34
CA GLU A 117 -16.98 -1.56 2.08
C GLU A 117 -17.06 -2.87 1.28
N PHE A 118 -16.01 -3.56 1.27
CA PHE A 118 -16.01 -4.83 0.51
C PHE A 118 -17.01 -5.81 1.14
N LEU A 119 -17.09 -5.91 2.47
CA LEU A 119 -17.97 -6.89 3.13
C LEU A 119 -19.44 -6.45 3.00
N ALA A 120 -19.70 -5.14 3.05
CA ALA A 120 -21.07 -4.62 2.90
C ALA A 120 -21.67 -4.98 1.52
N LYS A 121 -20.90 -5.00 0.47
CA LYS A 121 -21.44 -5.31 -0.88
C LYS A 121 -21.63 -6.82 -1.05
N ARG A 122 -20.94 -7.65 -0.27
CA ARG A 122 -21.10 -9.11 -0.38
C ARG A 122 -22.34 -9.59 0.37
N ARG A 123 -22.77 -8.76 1.33
CA ARG A 123 -23.97 -9.13 2.12
C ARG A 123 -25.25 -8.78 1.35
N LYS A 124 -25.15 -8.12 0.24
CA LYS A 124 -26.33 -7.84 -0.62
C LYS A 124 -26.46 -8.89 -1.73
#